data_AF-A0A1H7R4H5-F1
#
_entry.id   AF-A0A1H7R4H5-F1
#
_cell.length_a   1.000
_cell.length_b   1.000
_cell.length_c   1.000
_cell.angle_alpha   90.00
_cell.angle_beta   90.00
_cell.angle_gamma   90.00
#
_symmetry.space_group_name_H-M   'P 1'
#
loop_
_entity.id
_entity.type
_entity.pdbx_description
1 polymer ?
#
loop_
_entity_poly.entity_id
_entity_poly.type
_entity_poly.pdbx_seq_one_letter_code
_entity_poly.pdbx_strand_id
1 'polypeptide(L)'
;MENNLQFEMRNSIILALLLASTGCAHVQKEQPVTQTAPVNTDKNIVANDVPVNTNKSIVENMDSDYSPTFAKAHPNAQRLMKDEFFFSVIEETAPFGSDDGADAYAGFKDWRPMHRSESPVRFLQYQFERWEYPLFDFHETSFEKLKPYLEESFTGMRLMRGIDAAIVATAFGQLYLEGTIGSDIKELAKLSVKRELLSEVLKTWEEHADVRQMKLEKLLNVLNEVK
;
A
#
# COMPACT_ATOMS: atom_id res chain seq x y z
N MET A 1 14.94 40.24 13.96
CA MET A 1 16.18 39.66 13.42
C MET A 1 16.68 38.61 14.39
N GLU A 2 15.97 37.49 14.47
CA GLU A 2 16.29 36.33 15.30
C GLU A 2 15.39 35.23 14.75
N ASN A 3 15.95 34.36 13.89
CA ASN A 3 15.42 33.03 13.51
C ASN A 3 16.25 32.45 12.34
N ASN A 4 17.58 32.56 12.41
CA ASN A 4 18.47 31.95 11.41
C ASN A 4 19.58 31.09 12.03
N LEU A 5 19.43 30.68 13.30
CA LEU A 5 20.44 29.94 14.06
C LEU A 5 20.01 28.53 14.48
N GLN A 6 18.78 28.08 14.16
CA GLN A 6 18.36 26.70 14.43
C GLN A 6 18.54 25.75 13.25
N PHE A 7 18.86 26.24 12.05
CA PHE A 7 18.94 25.40 10.86
C PHE A 7 20.32 24.74 10.64
N GLU A 8 21.40 25.26 11.26
CA GLU A 8 22.76 24.74 11.03
C GLU A 8 23.24 23.67 12.03
N MET A 9 22.49 23.33 13.07
CA MET A 9 22.94 22.35 14.08
C MET A 9 22.48 20.90 13.83
N ARG A 10 21.79 20.59 12.73
CA ARG A 10 21.33 19.23 12.43
C ARG A 10 22.17 18.47 11.38
N ASN A 11 23.08 19.14 10.68
CA ASN A 11 23.90 18.53 9.62
C ASN A 11 25.27 17.99 10.07
N SER A 12 25.56 17.93 11.38
CA SER A 12 26.87 17.48 11.90
C SER A 12 26.87 16.14 12.66
N ILE A 13 25.80 15.33 12.59
CA ILE A 13 25.74 14.04 13.32
C ILE A 13 25.74 12.81 12.38
N ILE A 14 25.68 12.99 11.06
CA ILE A 14 25.86 11.89 10.09
C ILE A 14 27.28 11.93 9.52
N LEU A 15 28.29 11.73 10.38
CA LEU A 15 29.65 11.44 9.94
C LEU A 15 30.46 10.59 10.94
N ALA A 16 29.80 9.67 11.64
CA ALA A 16 30.50 8.69 12.46
C ALA A 16 29.68 7.40 12.56
N LEU A 17 29.76 6.52 11.55
CA LEU A 17 29.56 5.07 11.67
C LEU A 17 29.83 4.41 10.30
N LEU A 18 31.08 4.51 9.86
CA LEU A 18 31.66 3.65 8.83
C LEU A 18 33.09 3.36 9.29
N LEU A 19 33.47 2.08 9.19
CA LEU A 19 34.75 1.44 9.54
C LEU A 19 34.74 0.58 10.81
N ALA A 20 34.42 -0.71 10.64
CA ALA A 20 35.28 -1.81 11.13
C ALA A 20 34.83 -3.14 10.49
N SER A 21 35.44 -3.48 9.37
CA SER A 21 35.48 -4.84 8.83
C SER A 21 36.81 -5.49 9.23
N THR A 22 36.76 -6.62 9.95
CA THR A 22 37.69 -7.76 9.92
C THR A 22 37.05 -8.81 10.81
N GLY A 23 36.62 -9.98 10.34
CA GLY A 23 37.42 -11.01 9.71
C GLY A 23 37.63 -12.12 10.74
N CYS A 24 36.98 -13.28 10.57
CA CYS A 24 37.51 -14.61 10.91
C CYS A 24 36.60 -15.70 10.33
N ALA A 25 37.21 -16.50 9.46
CA ALA A 25 36.66 -17.71 8.90
C ALA A 25 36.55 -18.82 9.97
N HIS A 26 35.55 -19.68 9.84
CA HIS A 26 35.71 -21.09 10.21
C HIS A 26 34.93 -22.01 9.28
N VAL A 27 35.72 -22.85 8.61
CA VAL A 27 35.37 -23.98 7.75
C VAL A 27 35.12 -25.21 8.62
N GLN A 28 34.00 -25.90 8.45
CA GLN A 28 33.85 -27.33 8.75
C GLN A 28 32.92 -27.94 7.68
N LYS A 29 33.49 -28.53 6.62
CA LYS A 29 33.70 -29.98 6.41
C LYS A 29 32.42 -30.74 6.06
N GLU A 30 32.19 -30.90 4.76
CA GLU A 30 31.38 -31.99 4.19
C GLU A 30 32.14 -33.32 4.26
N GLN A 31 31.41 -34.42 4.50
CA GLN A 31 31.78 -35.76 4.03
C GLN A 31 30.53 -36.60 3.69
N PRO A 32 30.68 -37.61 2.80
CA PRO A 32 29.64 -38.04 1.86
C PRO A 32 28.98 -39.36 2.26
N VAL A 33 27.78 -39.64 1.75
CA VAL A 33 27.24 -41.02 1.72
C VAL A 33 26.62 -41.33 0.37
N THR A 34 27.04 -42.49 -0.14
CA THR A 34 26.84 -43.11 -1.43
C THR A 34 25.44 -43.69 -1.67
N GLN A 35 25.10 -43.80 -2.95
CA GLN A 35 23.94 -44.49 -3.53
C GLN A 35 23.84 -45.97 -3.12
N THR A 36 22.61 -46.48 -2.95
CA THR A 36 22.18 -47.77 -3.54
C THR A 36 20.67 -47.76 -3.74
N ALA A 37 20.22 -48.10 -4.96
CA ALA A 37 18.85 -48.50 -5.25
C ALA A 37 18.67 -49.99 -4.94
N PRO A 38 17.41 -50.44 -4.79
CA PRO A 38 17.03 -51.59 -5.59
C PRO A 38 15.72 -51.36 -6.36
N VAL A 39 15.77 -51.83 -7.60
CA VAL A 39 14.63 -52.16 -8.45
C VAL A 39 13.75 -53.17 -7.72
N ASN A 40 12.43 -52.94 -7.66
CA ASN A 40 11.49 -54.04 -7.71
C ASN A 40 10.23 -53.67 -8.48
N THR A 41 10.01 -54.42 -9.54
CA THR A 41 8.81 -54.50 -10.36
C THR A 41 7.68 -55.13 -9.56
N ASP A 42 6.47 -54.55 -9.61
CA ASP A 42 5.28 -55.30 -10.00
C ASP A 42 4.09 -54.38 -10.26
N LYS A 43 3.40 -54.69 -11.36
CA LYS A 43 2.20 -54.02 -11.86
C LYS A 43 0.98 -54.56 -11.11
N ASN A 44 0.08 -53.70 -10.65
CA ASN A 44 -1.34 -53.89 -10.95
C ASN A 44 -2.18 -52.62 -10.76
N ILE A 45 -3.05 -52.44 -11.74
CA ILE A 45 -3.90 -51.29 -12.06
C ILE A 45 -5.20 -51.36 -11.25
N VAL A 46 -5.64 -50.24 -10.65
CA VAL A 46 -7.05 -49.83 -10.68
C VAL A 46 -7.10 -48.30 -10.75
N ALA A 47 -7.43 -47.78 -11.93
CA ALA A 47 -7.80 -46.40 -12.15
C ALA A 47 -9.18 -46.16 -11.52
N ASN A 48 -9.24 -45.26 -10.53
CA ASN A 48 -10.47 -44.59 -10.16
C ASN A 48 -10.31 -43.13 -10.58
N ASP A 49 -10.69 -42.85 -11.83
CA ASP A 49 -10.85 -41.50 -12.35
C ASP A 49 -12.03 -40.84 -11.64
N VAL A 50 -11.76 -40.22 -10.48
CA VAL A 50 -12.59 -39.15 -9.97
C VAL A 50 -12.11 -37.88 -10.67
N PRO A 51 -12.94 -37.19 -11.47
CA PRO A 51 -12.53 -35.91 -12.03
C PRO A 51 -12.48 -34.91 -10.88
N VAL A 52 -11.30 -34.73 -10.28
CA VAL A 52 -11.03 -33.60 -9.41
C VAL A 52 -11.11 -32.37 -10.30
N ASN A 53 -12.20 -31.62 -10.18
CA ASN A 53 -12.34 -30.32 -10.80
C ASN A 53 -11.37 -29.35 -10.11
N THR A 54 -10.10 -29.43 -10.51
CA THR A 54 -8.98 -28.63 -9.99
C THR A 54 -9.12 -27.15 -10.26
N ASN A 55 -10.08 -26.73 -11.09
CA ASN A 55 -10.28 -25.32 -11.42
C ASN A 55 -11.22 -24.59 -10.45
N LYS A 56 -11.97 -25.31 -9.60
CA LYS A 56 -12.85 -24.68 -8.60
C LYS A 56 -12.19 -24.56 -7.22
N SER A 57 -11.28 -25.48 -6.87
CA SER A 57 -10.67 -25.54 -5.53
C SER A 57 -9.43 -24.67 -5.34
N ILE A 58 -8.87 -24.09 -6.41
CA ILE A 58 -7.66 -23.25 -6.32
C ILE A 58 -8.02 -21.77 -6.07
N VAL A 59 -9.21 -21.32 -6.49
CA VAL A 59 -9.63 -19.91 -6.33
C VAL A 59 -10.13 -19.62 -4.90
N GLU A 60 -10.62 -20.62 -4.17
CA GLU A 60 -11.15 -20.42 -2.81
C GLU A 60 -10.08 -20.31 -1.72
N ASN A 61 -8.80 -20.59 -2.02
CA ASN A 61 -7.74 -20.72 -1.00
C ASN A 61 -6.65 -19.62 -1.01
N MET A 62 -6.82 -18.55 -1.80
CA MET A 62 -6.02 -17.32 -1.68
C MET A 62 -6.81 -16.17 -1.03
N ASP A 63 -7.86 -16.48 -0.28
CA ASP A 63 -8.56 -15.52 0.55
C ASP A 63 -7.69 -15.19 1.77
N SER A 64 -6.58 -14.47 1.53
CA SER A 64 -5.79 -13.89 2.59
C SER A 64 -6.69 -12.94 3.35
N ASP A 65 -6.61 -12.92 4.68
CA ASP A 65 -7.44 -12.03 5.50
C ASP A 65 -7.20 -10.54 5.14
N TYR A 66 -6.11 -10.23 4.42
CA TYR A 66 -5.76 -8.89 3.97
C TYR A 66 -6.32 -8.50 2.59
N SER A 67 -6.97 -9.40 1.87
CA SER A 67 -7.60 -9.08 0.58
C SER A 67 -9.03 -8.58 0.80
N PRO A 68 -9.32 -7.28 0.56
CA PRO A 68 -10.67 -6.75 0.71
C PRO A 68 -11.61 -7.41 -0.31
N THR A 69 -12.80 -7.80 0.15
CA THR A 69 -13.85 -8.33 -0.74
C THR A 69 -15.18 -7.66 -0.41
N PHE A 70 -16.04 -7.50 -1.42
CA PHE A 70 -17.35 -6.88 -1.24
C PHE A 70 -18.17 -7.55 -0.12
N ALA A 71 -18.14 -8.88 -0.04
CA ALA A 71 -18.91 -9.66 0.93
C ALA A 71 -18.50 -9.41 2.39
N LYS A 72 -17.21 -9.11 2.63
CA LYS A 72 -16.65 -8.85 3.97
C LYS A 72 -16.73 -7.38 4.39
N ALA A 73 -17.06 -6.48 3.47
CA ALA A 73 -17.14 -5.05 3.75
C ALA A 73 -18.33 -4.70 4.67
N HIS A 74 -18.17 -3.66 5.48
CA HIS A 74 -19.26 -3.11 6.29
C HIS A 74 -20.48 -2.74 5.39
N PRO A 75 -21.74 -2.88 5.85
CA PRO A 75 -22.92 -2.59 5.02
C PRO A 75 -22.95 -1.19 4.39
N ASN A 76 -22.44 -0.17 5.09
CA ASN A 76 -22.31 1.17 4.51
C ASN A 76 -21.23 1.25 3.42
N ALA A 77 -20.13 0.52 3.57
CA ALA A 77 -19.13 0.34 2.53
C ALA A 77 -19.74 -0.35 1.31
N GLN A 78 -20.46 -1.46 1.47
CA GLN A 78 -21.17 -2.14 0.37
C GLN A 78 -22.16 -1.21 -0.37
N ARG A 79 -22.85 -0.34 0.38
CA ARG A 79 -23.79 0.63 -0.21
C ARG A 79 -23.07 1.65 -1.09
N LEU A 80 -21.88 2.10 -0.70
CA LEU A 80 -21.14 3.18 -1.36
C LEU A 80 -20.17 2.68 -2.45
N MET A 81 -19.50 1.56 -2.18
CA MET A 81 -18.49 0.94 -3.03
C MET A 81 -19.10 -0.26 -3.75
N LYS A 82 -19.88 0.00 -4.80
CA LYS A 82 -20.58 -1.06 -5.57
C LYS A 82 -19.77 -1.63 -6.73
N ASP A 83 -18.76 -0.89 -7.18
CA ASP A 83 -17.89 -1.26 -8.29
C ASP A 83 -16.77 -2.19 -7.79
N GLU A 84 -16.45 -3.25 -8.54
CA GLU A 84 -15.35 -4.17 -8.21
C GLU A 84 -14.00 -3.43 -8.10
N PHE A 85 -13.86 -2.31 -8.80
CA PHE A 85 -12.72 -1.38 -8.68
C PHE A 85 -12.31 -1.12 -7.23
N PHE A 86 -13.26 -0.90 -6.31
CA PHE A 86 -12.94 -0.54 -4.93
C PHE A 86 -12.29 -1.67 -4.11
N PHE A 87 -12.41 -2.91 -4.56
CA PHE A 87 -11.90 -4.09 -3.84
C PHE A 87 -10.78 -4.81 -4.60
N SER A 88 -10.38 -4.27 -5.75
CA SER A 88 -9.32 -4.88 -6.54
C SER A 88 -7.96 -4.70 -5.85
N VAL A 89 -7.26 -5.82 -5.64
CA VAL A 89 -5.91 -5.89 -5.06
C VAL A 89 -4.80 -5.89 -6.12
N ILE A 90 -5.17 -5.83 -7.40
CA ILE A 90 -4.23 -5.85 -8.54
C ILE A 90 -4.40 -4.66 -9.47
N GLU A 91 -5.43 -3.85 -9.25
CA GLU A 91 -5.65 -2.62 -10.01
C GLU A 91 -4.89 -1.50 -9.31
N GLU A 92 -3.72 -1.15 -9.81
CA GLU A 92 -2.80 -0.14 -9.25
C GLU A 92 -3.49 1.17 -8.83
N THR A 93 -4.57 1.55 -9.53
CA THR A 93 -5.30 2.80 -9.27
C THR A 93 -6.46 2.68 -8.28
N ALA A 94 -6.77 1.47 -7.83
CA ALA A 94 -7.77 1.18 -6.80
C ALA A 94 -7.27 1.55 -5.40
N PRO A 95 -8.16 1.74 -4.41
CA PRO A 95 -7.75 2.10 -3.05
C PRO A 95 -6.72 1.14 -2.44
N PHE A 96 -6.77 -0.15 -2.78
CA PHE A 96 -5.97 -1.21 -2.17
C PHE A 96 -5.06 -1.93 -3.16
N GLY A 97 -4.93 -1.41 -4.39
CA GLY A 97 -4.31 -2.15 -5.48
C GLY A 97 -2.86 -1.79 -5.79
N SER A 98 -2.37 -0.64 -5.31
CA SER A 98 -0.93 -0.34 -5.32
C SER A 98 -0.22 -0.96 -4.12
N ASP A 99 1.08 -1.19 -4.22
CA ASP A 99 1.90 -1.70 -3.10
C ASP A 99 1.74 -0.82 -1.85
N ASP A 100 1.83 0.50 -2.03
CA ASP A 100 1.65 1.50 -0.97
C ASP A 100 0.26 1.46 -0.35
N GLY A 101 -0.78 1.28 -1.18
CA GLY A 101 -2.16 1.19 -0.70
C GLY A 101 -2.44 -0.12 0.03
N ALA A 102 -1.94 -1.24 -0.50
CA ALA A 102 -2.09 -2.57 0.10
C ALA A 102 -1.39 -2.64 1.46
N ASP A 103 -0.14 -2.19 1.55
CA ASP A 103 0.61 -2.17 2.80
C ASP A 103 -0.02 -1.21 3.83
N ALA A 104 -0.47 -0.03 3.40
CA ALA A 104 -1.17 0.91 4.28
C ALA A 104 -2.47 0.30 4.84
N TYR A 105 -3.27 -0.36 4.00
CA TYR A 105 -4.50 -1.01 4.44
C TYR A 105 -4.22 -2.17 5.41
N ALA A 106 -3.25 -3.04 5.09
CA ALA A 106 -2.88 -4.14 5.96
C ALA A 106 -2.38 -3.65 7.33
N GLY A 107 -1.46 -2.67 7.33
CA GLY A 107 -0.96 -2.04 8.54
C GLY A 107 -2.06 -1.35 9.34
N PHE A 108 -2.97 -0.63 8.67
CA PHE A 108 -4.09 0.01 9.34
C PHE A 108 -5.04 -1.01 9.96
N LYS A 109 -5.37 -2.09 9.24
CA LYS A 109 -6.22 -3.18 9.73
C LYS A 109 -5.65 -3.81 10.99
N ASP A 110 -4.34 -4.01 11.07
CA ASP A 110 -3.67 -4.57 12.25
C ASP A 110 -3.57 -3.57 13.42
N TRP A 111 -3.31 -2.30 13.10
CA TRP A 111 -3.16 -1.23 14.09
C TRP A 111 -4.50 -0.87 14.74
N ARG A 112 -5.57 -0.79 13.94
CA ARG A 112 -6.85 -0.19 14.33
C ARG A 112 -7.54 -0.82 15.55
N PRO A 113 -7.54 -2.16 15.76
CA PRO A 113 -8.19 -2.77 16.92
C PRO A 113 -7.71 -2.24 18.28
N MET A 114 -6.43 -1.86 18.38
CA MET A 114 -5.82 -1.31 19.60
C MET A 114 -5.91 0.22 19.69
N HIS A 115 -6.31 0.90 18.61
CA HIS A 115 -6.27 2.36 18.47
C HIS A 115 -7.59 2.92 17.92
N ARG A 116 -8.73 2.35 18.34
CA ARG A 116 -10.07 2.66 17.81
C ARG A 116 -10.49 4.13 18.01
N SER A 117 -10.00 4.79 19.04
CA SER A 117 -10.30 6.19 19.34
C SER A 117 -9.30 7.18 18.74
N GLU A 118 -8.20 6.69 18.16
CA GLU A 118 -7.17 7.55 17.58
C GLU A 118 -7.51 7.89 16.13
N SER A 119 -7.00 9.03 15.68
CA SER A 119 -7.11 9.42 14.27
C SER A 119 -6.31 8.47 13.38
N PRO A 120 -6.86 7.99 12.25
CA PRO A 120 -6.08 7.28 11.24
C PRO A 120 -4.90 8.07 10.66
N VAL A 121 -4.92 9.41 10.74
CA VAL A 121 -3.78 10.26 10.36
C VAL A 121 -2.55 9.95 11.22
N ARG A 122 -2.75 9.56 12.48
CA ARG A 122 -1.65 9.16 13.37
C ARG A 122 -0.99 7.86 12.92
N PHE A 123 -1.77 6.89 12.45
CA PHE A 123 -1.22 5.69 11.81
C PHE A 123 -0.35 6.05 10.60
N LEU A 124 -0.85 6.92 9.71
CA LEU A 124 -0.11 7.35 8.53
C LEU A 124 1.21 8.05 8.86
N GLN A 125 1.24 8.88 9.90
CA GLN A 125 2.48 9.50 10.38
C GLN A 125 3.54 8.45 10.75
N TYR A 126 3.14 7.43 11.52
CA TYR A 126 4.03 6.32 11.87
C TYR A 126 4.46 5.52 10.64
N GLN A 127 3.53 5.29 9.71
CA GLN A 127 3.79 4.48 8.52
C GLN A 127 4.78 5.17 7.57
N PHE A 128 4.60 6.47 7.33
CA PHE A 128 5.50 7.25 6.47
C PHE A 128 6.88 7.45 7.06
N GLU A 129 6.98 7.61 8.39
CA GLU A 129 8.27 7.62 9.08
C GLU A 129 9.01 6.29 8.88
N ARG A 130 8.30 5.16 9.04
CA ARG A 130 8.87 3.82 8.85
C ARG A 130 9.27 3.53 7.39
N TRP A 131 8.54 4.06 6.42
CA TRP A 131 8.88 3.93 5.00
C TRP A 131 9.94 4.93 4.53
N GLU A 132 10.42 5.81 5.42
CA GLU A 132 11.37 6.87 5.10
C GLU A 132 10.86 7.78 3.96
N TYR A 133 9.54 7.97 3.90
CA TYR A 133 8.93 8.84 2.90
C TYR A 133 9.24 10.30 3.21
N PRO A 134 9.68 11.09 2.21
CA PRO A 134 9.98 12.48 2.45
C PRO A 134 8.68 13.22 2.74
N LEU A 135 8.71 14.04 3.78
CA LEU A 135 7.55 14.79 4.23
C LEU A 135 7.36 16.05 3.38
N PHE A 136 6.14 16.25 2.92
CA PHE A 136 5.67 17.51 2.34
C PHE A 136 4.36 17.92 3.01
N ASP A 137 3.87 19.13 2.72
CA ASP A 137 2.56 19.54 3.22
C ASP A 137 1.45 18.74 2.53
N PHE A 138 0.91 17.75 3.22
CA PHE A 138 -0.19 16.91 2.72
C PHE A 138 -1.51 17.67 2.52
N HIS A 139 -1.59 18.94 2.92
CA HIS A 139 -2.74 19.80 2.61
C HIS A 139 -2.55 20.63 1.33
N GLU A 140 -1.34 20.65 0.77
CA GLU A 140 -1.05 21.39 -0.44
C GLU A 140 -1.59 20.66 -1.68
N THR A 141 -2.19 21.43 -2.59
CA THR A 141 -2.79 20.94 -3.85
C THR A 141 -2.36 21.77 -5.06
N SER A 142 -1.52 22.78 -4.88
CA SER A 142 -0.91 23.57 -5.95
C SER A 142 0.31 22.86 -6.49
N PHE A 143 0.30 22.55 -7.79
CA PHE A 143 1.46 21.97 -8.47
C PHE A 143 2.72 22.81 -8.28
N GLU A 144 2.63 24.14 -8.44
CA GLU A 144 3.78 25.05 -8.31
C GLU A 144 4.44 25.01 -6.93
N LYS A 145 3.66 24.78 -5.87
CA LYS A 145 4.19 24.67 -4.51
C LYS A 145 4.70 23.27 -4.18
N LEU A 146 4.18 22.25 -4.85
CA LEU A 146 4.67 20.87 -4.76
C LEU A 146 5.94 20.64 -5.60
N LYS A 147 6.16 21.48 -6.62
CA LYS A 147 7.29 21.37 -7.55
C LYS A 147 8.65 21.18 -6.88
N PRO A 148 9.04 21.90 -5.81
CA PRO A 148 10.31 21.66 -5.13
C PRO A 148 10.46 20.21 -4.66
N TYR A 149 9.41 19.62 -4.12
CA TYR A 149 9.40 18.22 -3.68
C TYR A 149 9.41 17.23 -4.86
N LEU A 150 8.62 17.54 -5.89
CA LEU A 150 8.50 16.68 -7.08
C LEU A 150 9.81 16.62 -7.89
N GLU A 151 10.58 17.70 -7.89
CA GLU A 151 11.84 17.83 -8.64
C GLU A 151 13.09 17.55 -7.79
N GLU A 152 12.98 17.49 -6.46
CA GLU A 152 14.11 17.21 -5.55
C GLU A 152 14.74 15.83 -5.79
N SER A 153 13.95 14.86 -6.27
CA SER A 153 14.46 13.55 -6.67
C SER A 153 13.78 13.04 -7.93
N PHE A 154 14.47 12.19 -8.69
CA PHE A 154 13.89 11.45 -9.83
C PHE A 154 12.63 10.66 -9.44
N THR A 155 12.49 10.34 -8.16
CA THR A 155 11.38 9.58 -7.58
C THR A 155 10.32 10.45 -6.90
N GLY A 156 10.45 11.79 -6.88
CA GLY A 156 9.58 12.68 -6.09
C GLY A 156 8.09 12.49 -6.41
N MET A 157 7.76 12.44 -7.71
CA MET A 157 6.39 12.16 -8.13
C MET A 157 5.91 10.75 -7.78
N ARG A 158 6.76 9.73 -7.88
CA ARG A 158 6.42 8.36 -7.43
C ARG A 158 6.12 8.36 -5.93
N LEU A 159 6.96 9.03 -5.13
CA LEU A 159 6.82 9.12 -3.68
C LEU A 159 5.53 9.84 -3.27
N MET A 160 5.21 10.96 -3.93
CA MET A 160 3.93 11.65 -3.71
C MET A 160 2.74 10.73 -3.98
N ARG A 161 2.73 10.03 -5.13
CA ARG A 161 1.65 9.10 -5.48
C ARG A 161 1.51 7.96 -4.48
N GLY A 162 2.63 7.44 -3.96
CA GLY A 162 2.62 6.43 -2.90
C GLY A 162 2.00 6.94 -1.60
N ILE A 163 2.36 8.16 -1.19
CA ILE A 163 1.75 8.84 -0.03
C ILE A 163 0.24 9.02 -0.24
N ASP A 164 -0.16 9.54 -1.40
CA ASP A 164 -1.56 9.76 -1.74
C ASP A 164 -2.35 8.45 -1.79
N ALA A 165 -1.77 7.37 -2.35
CA ALA A 165 -2.36 6.04 -2.34
C ALA A 165 -2.54 5.50 -0.92
N ALA A 166 -1.54 5.61 -0.05
CA ALA A 166 -1.63 5.17 1.34
C ALA A 166 -2.69 5.94 2.15
N ILE A 167 -2.80 7.26 1.94
CA ILE A 167 -3.85 8.09 2.54
C ILE A 167 -5.23 7.61 2.10
N VAL A 168 -5.44 7.43 0.79
CA VAL A 168 -6.70 6.95 0.22
C VAL A 168 -7.02 5.55 0.74
N ALA A 169 -6.06 4.63 0.71
CA ALA A 169 -6.20 3.27 1.22
C ALA A 169 -6.62 3.24 2.69
N THR A 170 -6.03 4.10 3.52
CA THR A 170 -6.36 4.19 4.94
C THR A 170 -7.79 4.71 5.16
N ALA A 171 -8.21 5.74 4.42
CA ALA A 171 -9.57 6.26 4.48
C ALA A 171 -10.61 5.21 4.04
N PHE A 172 -10.36 4.55 2.91
CA PHE A 172 -11.23 3.51 2.38
C PHE A 172 -11.18 2.23 3.21
N GLY A 173 -10.05 1.93 3.85
CA GLY A 173 -9.89 0.86 4.83
C GLY A 173 -10.75 1.11 6.06
N GLN A 174 -10.79 2.35 6.56
CA GLN A 174 -11.71 2.70 7.65
C GLN A 174 -13.17 2.55 7.23
N LEU A 175 -13.54 3.00 6.03
CA LEU A 175 -14.89 2.80 5.50
C LEU A 175 -15.22 1.30 5.38
N TYR A 176 -14.29 0.49 4.88
CA TYR A 176 -14.45 -0.95 4.72
C TYR A 176 -14.67 -1.66 6.07
N LEU A 177 -13.88 -1.33 7.09
CA LEU A 177 -13.89 -1.97 8.40
C LEU A 177 -15.01 -1.45 9.32
N GLU A 178 -15.27 -0.14 9.29
CA GLU A 178 -16.09 0.57 10.29
C GLU A 178 -17.35 1.20 9.71
N GLY A 179 -17.45 1.30 8.38
CA GLY A 179 -18.58 1.95 7.72
C GLY A 179 -18.57 3.47 7.76
N THR A 180 -17.57 4.10 8.36
CA THR A 180 -17.44 5.55 8.51
C THR A 180 -16.02 5.98 8.19
N ILE A 181 -15.80 7.28 7.99
CA ILE A 181 -14.47 7.84 7.83
C ILE A 181 -14.32 9.05 8.76
N GLY A 182 -13.27 9.06 9.57
CA GLY A 182 -12.91 10.21 10.42
C GLY A 182 -12.76 11.48 9.59
N SER A 183 -13.19 12.62 10.12
CA SER A 183 -13.26 13.87 9.34
C SER A 183 -11.90 14.34 8.83
N ASP A 184 -10.85 14.15 9.61
CA ASP A 184 -9.48 14.53 9.28
C ASP A 184 -8.88 13.68 8.16
N ILE A 185 -8.95 12.35 8.28
CA ILE A 185 -8.49 11.45 7.23
C ILE A 185 -9.36 11.55 5.97
N LYS A 186 -10.67 11.82 6.11
CA LYS A 186 -11.57 12.08 4.97
C LYS A 186 -11.13 13.31 4.20
N GLU A 187 -10.83 14.41 4.88
CA GLU A 187 -10.34 15.63 4.23
C GLU A 187 -8.98 15.40 3.56
N LEU A 188 -8.08 14.70 4.24
CA LEU A 188 -6.77 14.37 3.70
C LEU A 188 -6.85 13.51 2.43
N ALA A 189 -7.74 12.52 2.42
CA ALA A 189 -8.01 11.69 1.24
C ALA A 189 -8.60 12.50 0.09
N LYS A 190 -9.49 13.47 0.37
CA LYS A 190 -10.00 14.39 -0.67
C LYS A 190 -8.88 15.25 -1.26
N LEU A 191 -7.98 15.77 -0.44
CA LEU A 191 -6.83 16.55 -0.90
C LEU A 191 -5.87 15.71 -1.73
N SER A 192 -5.65 14.45 -1.33
CA SER A 192 -4.83 13.48 -2.09
C SER A 192 -5.42 13.20 -3.47
N VAL A 193 -6.73 12.92 -3.55
CA VAL A 193 -7.42 12.74 -4.83
C VAL A 193 -7.37 14.01 -5.68
N LYS A 194 -7.49 15.20 -5.08
CA LYS A 194 -7.36 16.48 -5.80
C LYS A 194 -5.94 16.71 -6.35
N ARG A 195 -4.89 16.32 -5.62
CA ARG A 195 -3.50 16.35 -6.13
C ARG A 195 -3.33 15.43 -7.33
N GLU A 196 -3.83 14.21 -7.24
CA GLU A 196 -3.79 13.23 -8.33
C GLU A 196 -4.58 13.67 -9.57
N LEU A 197 -5.60 14.53 -9.40
CA LEU A 197 -6.37 15.15 -10.48
C LEU A 197 -5.69 16.36 -11.13
N LEU A 198 -4.53 16.82 -10.63
CA LEU A 198 -3.79 17.92 -11.27
C LEU A 198 -3.38 17.51 -12.69
N SER A 199 -3.45 18.45 -13.63
CA SER A 199 -3.22 18.17 -15.04
C SER A 199 -1.82 17.60 -15.31
N GLU A 200 -0.84 18.08 -14.56
CA GLU A 200 0.56 17.71 -14.61
C GLU A 200 0.78 16.28 -14.09
N VAL A 201 0.02 15.87 -13.07
CA VAL A 201 0.06 14.52 -12.51
C VAL A 201 -0.68 13.55 -13.44
N LEU A 202 -1.88 13.90 -13.91
CA LEU A 202 -2.67 13.07 -14.83
C LEU A 202 -1.93 12.77 -16.14
N LYS A 203 -1.21 13.75 -16.71
CA LYS A 203 -0.43 13.56 -17.94
C LYS A 203 0.63 12.47 -17.83
N THR A 204 1.10 12.13 -16.63
CA THR A 204 2.07 11.04 -16.43
C THR A 204 1.49 9.65 -16.61
N TRP A 205 0.16 9.55 -16.74
CA TRP A 205 -0.55 8.32 -17.07
C TRP A 205 -0.76 8.16 -18.58
N GLU A 206 -0.25 9.08 -19.41
CA GLU A 206 -0.23 8.99 -20.88
C GLU A 206 -1.62 8.66 -21.46
N GLU A 207 -1.75 7.60 -22.27
CA GLU A 207 -3.03 7.16 -22.84
C GLU A 207 -4.08 6.72 -21.81
N HIS A 208 -3.69 6.52 -20.54
CA HIS A 208 -4.56 6.12 -19.45
C HIS A 208 -5.05 7.29 -18.59
N ALA A 209 -4.69 8.54 -18.90
CA ALA A 209 -5.06 9.71 -18.12
C ALA A 209 -6.58 9.85 -17.90
N ASP A 210 -7.40 9.63 -18.94
CA ASP A 210 -8.87 9.72 -18.84
C ASP A 210 -9.45 8.64 -17.92
N VAL A 211 -8.90 7.42 -18.00
CA VAL A 211 -9.32 6.30 -17.14
C VAL A 211 -8.92 6.58 -15.68
N ARG A 212 -7.72 7.12 -15.46
CA ARG A 212 -7.24 7.51 -14.13
C ARG A 212 -8.14 8.60 -13.55
N GLN A 213 -8.45 9.64 -14.32
CA GLN A 213 -9.35 10.72 -13.90
C GLN A 213 -10.73 10.16 -13.51
N MET A 214 -11.35 9.32 -14.34
CA MET A 214 -12.64 8.70 -14.04
C MET A 214 -12.61 7.92 -12.72
N LYS A 215 -11.54 7.15 -12.47
CA LYS A 215 -11.38 6.38 -11.23
C LYS A 215 -11.17 7.29 -10.01
N LEU A 216 -10.39 8.37 -10.13
CA LEU A 216 -10.24 9.38 -9.09
C LEU A 216 -11.57 10.07 -8.75
N GLU A 217 -12.38 10.38 -9.76
CA GLU A 217 -13.72 10.95 -9.56
C GLU A 217 -14.65 9.97 -8.83
N LYS A 218 -14.57 8.65 -9.13
CA LYS A 218 -15.29 7.61 -8.35
C LYS A 218 -14.87 7.62 -6.88
N LEU A 219 -13.58 7.72 -6.58
CA LEU A 219 -13.09 7.82 -5.20
C LEU A 219 -13.64 9.07 -4.50
N LEU A 220 -13.58 10.22 -5.19
CA LEU A 220 -14.03 11.50 -4.63
C LEU A 220 -15.54 11.49 -4.33
N ASN A 221 -16.35 10.85 -5.18
CA ASN A 221 -17.78 10.70 -4.96
C ASN A 221 -18.08 9.93 -3.66
N VAL A 222 -17.40 8.80 -3.43
CA VAL A 222 -17.55 8.05 -2.17
C VAL A 222 -17.14 8.89 -0.96
N LEU A 223 -16.02 9.61 -1.04
CA LEU A 223 -15.55 10.50 0.04
C LEU A 223 -16.51 11.67 0.32
N ASN A 224 -17.31 12.08 -0.66
CA ASN A 224 -18.32 13.12 -0.51
C ASN A 224 -19.63 12.59 0.09
N GLU A 225 -19.99 11.34 -0.19
CA GLU A 225 -21.23 10.72 0.31
C GLU A 225 -21.12 10.11 1.70
N VAL A 226 -19.91 9.72 2.12
CA VAL A 226 -19.69 9.09 3.42
C VAL A 226 -19.77 10.12 4.56
N LYS A 227 -20.60 9.78 5.56
CA LYS A 227 -20.82 10.61 6.76
C LYS A 227 -19.58 10.61 7.64
#